data_AF-A0AA96K010-F1
#
_entry.id   AF-A0AA96K010-F1
#
_cell.length_a   1.000
_cell.length_b   1.000
_cell.length_c   1.000
_cell.angle_alpha   90.00
_cell.angle_beta   90.00
_cell.angle_gamma   90.00
#
_symmetry.space_group_name_H-M   'P 1'
#
loop_
_entity.id
_entity.type
_entity.pdbx_description
1 polymer ?
#
loop_
_entity_poly.entity_id
_entity_poly.type
_entity_poly.pdbx_seq_one_letter_code
_entity_poly.pdbx_strand_id
1 'polypeptide(L)'
;MTNETKEENHSITQAVSQRYAKAVTNGEQLCCPTGYNHEDLGQFIPEPVLNVSYGCGTPVGLSTVQPGEVVLDIGSGGGIDCFEASRKVGPRGRVIGIDMTDEMLALSRTHAPTVASNLGYPEPNVDFRKGFADAMPVEDDQVDLIISNCVINLAPDKRKVFQEMLRVLRPGGRFTISDIVADQPIPNYLIYDKAKWGDCLSGALTIKDYWGGLRDAGFKGLHQVNSIPWRVIDGIQFLSVTLTGYKLASTSTAPSSVFATLTGPFSQVLDELGTTFTRGNPQQIDERTAELLALAPYHERFIIDEKPVALTVQDSRMLAVYPEDAPCLWEGQFAVLTGPFLEVCDDDDHTYRCGEPVEICSKTHNVLQTTSYQPYFAIINRSREGVDSEPVICGPSTGCC
;
A
#
# COMPACT_ATOMS: atom_id res chain seq x y z
N MET A 1 -7.91 -2.04 27.00
CA MET A 1 -7.53 -0.61 26.98
C MET A 1 -7.76 0.01 28.35
N THR A 2 -6.81 0.78 28.86
CA THR A 2 -6.96 1.59 30.07
C THR A 2 -7.83 2.82 29.79
N ASN A 3 -8.33 3.50 30.82
CA ASN A 3 -9.13 4.72 30.64
C ASN A 3 -8.32 5.87 30.03
N GLU A 4 -7.03 5.99 30.36
CA GLU A 4 -6.12 7.02 29.83
C GLU A 4 -5.94 6.90 28.30
N THR A 5 -5.78 5.68 27.77
CA THR A 5 -5.66 5.45 26.32
C THR A 5 -6.95 5.82 25.57
N LYS A 6 -8.12 5.65 26.20
CA LYS A 6 -9.40 6.03 25.58
C LYS A 6 -9.56 7.55 25.50
N GLU A 7 -9.14 8.28 26.54
CA GLU A 7 -9.19 9.73 26.55
C GLU A 7 -8.21 10.35 25.53
N GLU A 8 -7.02 9.77 25.40
CA GLU A 8 -6.02 10.20 24.42
C GLU A 8 -6.49 9.97 22.98
N ASN A 9 -7.01 8.78 22.67
CA ASN A 9 -7.59 8.48 21.36
C ASN A 9 -8.72 9.45 21.00
N HIS A 10 -9.60 9.75 21.96
CA HIS A 10 -10.68 10.71 21.78
C HIS A 10 -10.16 12.12 21.47
N SER A 11 -9.10 12.57 22.17
CA SER A 11 -8.49 13.87 21.91
C SER A 11 -7.87 13.97 20.52
N ILE A 12 -7.24 12.89 20.02
CA ILE A 12 -6.67 12.85 18.68
C ILE A 12 -7.77 12.94 17.63
N THR A 13 -8.81 12.10 17.72
CA THR A 13 -9.94 12.09 16.79
C THR A 13 -10.62 13.46 16.71
N GLN A 14 -10.83 14.12 17.85
CA GLN A 14 -11.40 15.47 17.89
C GLN A 14 -10.50 16.50 17.19
N ALA A 15 -9.19 16.46 17.42
CA ALA A 15 -8.24 17.40 16.82
C ALA A 15 -8.20 17.27 15.29
N VAL A 16 -8.16 16.02 14.78
CA VAL A 16 -8.25 15.74 13.34
C VAL A 16 -9.57 16.23 12.78
N SER A 17 -10.70 15.84 13.37
CA SER A 17 -12.03 16.26 12.91
C SER A 17 -12.17 17.79 12.83
N GLN A 18 -11.75 18.52 13.86
CA GLN A 18 -11.81 19.98 13.86
C GLN A 18 -10.92 20.63 12.79
N ARG A 19 -9.75 20.05 12.50
CA ARG A 19 -8.85 20.54 11.45
C ARG A 19 -9.50 20.41 10.07
N TYR A 20 -10.03 19.23 9.75
CA TYR A 20 -10.65 18.97 8.45
C TYR A 20 -11.97 19.72 8.26
N ALA A 21 -12.78 19.89 9.32
CA ALA A 21 -13.97 20.74 9.28
C ALA A 21 -13.65 22.21 8.91
N LYS A 22 -12.57 22.77 9.48
CA LYS A 22 -12.10 24.14 9.16
C LYS A 22 -11.54 24.27 7.75
N ALA A 23 -11.01 23.19 7.19
CA ALA A 23 -10.43 23.19 5.85
C ALA A 23 -11.49 23.51 4.80
N VAL A 24 -12.69 22.95 4.96
CA VAL A 24 -13.87 23.22 4.11
C VAL A 24 -14.20 24.72 4.06
N THR A 25 -14.05 25.43 5.18
CA THR A 25 -14.39 26.86 5.26
C THR A 25 -13.26 27.78 4.82
N ASN A 26 -12.01 27.37 5.01
CA ASN A 26 -10.85 28.27 4.89
C ASN A 26 -9.97 27.99 3.66
N GLY A 27 -10.19 26.88 2.95
CA GLY A 27 -9.37 26.51 1.78
C GLY A 27 -7.90 26.21 2.12
N GLU A 28 -7.61 25.82 3.36
CA GLU A 28 -6.24 25.41 3.75
C GLU A 28 -5.79 24.20 2.94
N GLN A 29 -4.59 24.24 2.37
CA GLN A 29 -4.01 23.12 1.63
C GLN A 29 -3.47 22.09 2.63
N LEU A 30 -4.18 20.98 2.79
CA LEU A 30 -3.83 19.91 3.71
C LEU A 30 -3.19 18.76 2.94
N CYS A 31 -1.95 18.43 3.32
CA CYS A 31 -1.21 17.24 2.89
C CYS A 31 -1.05 17.08 1.37
N CYS A 32 0.14 17.47 0.89
CA CYS A 32 0.74 17.10 -0.39
C CYS A 32 0.11 17.76 -1.66
N PRO A 33 0.89 17.92 -2.73
CA PRO A 33 0.34 18.20 -4.05
C PRO A 33 -0.49 16.99 -4.51
N THR A 34 -1.77 17.20 -4.79
CA THR A 34 -2.63 16.21 -5.44
C THR A 34 -2.43 16.26 -6.96
N GLY A 35 -2.29 15.12 -7.61
CA GLY A 35 -2.10 15.03 -9.07
C GLY A 35 -3.40 14.77 -9.83
N TYR A 36 -4.53 15.38 -9.43
CA TYR A 36 -5.80 15.23 -10.13
C TYR A 36 -5.79 15.99 -11.46
N ASN A 37 -6.37 15.39 -12.49
CA ASN A 37 -6.75 16.13 -13.69
C ASN A 37 -8.08 16.85 -13.43
N HIS A 38 -8.00 18.05 -12.85
CA HIS A 38 -9.19 18.85 -12.52
C HIS A 38 -10.03 19.23 -13.76
N GLU A 39 -9.43 19.28 -14.94
CA GLU A 39 -10.16 19.53 -16.19
C GLU A 39 -11.06 18.33 -16.56
N ASP A 40 -10.56 17.11 -16.43
CA ASP A 40 -11.36 15.89 -16.63
C ASP A 40 -12.46 15.76 -15.56
N LEU A 41 -12.07 15.92 -14.29
CA LEU A 41 -13.02 15.80 -13.18
C LEU A 41 -14.10 16.88 -13.20
N GLY A 42 -13.75 18.10 -13.60
CA GLY A 42 -14.69 19.23 -13.71
C GLY A 42 -15.79 19.05 -14.74
N GLN A 43 -15.69 18.05 -15.62
CA GLN A 43 -16.77 17.72 -16.57
C GLN A 43 -18.01 17.14 -15.87
N PHE A 44 -17.84 16.54 -14.69
CA PHE A 44 -18.94 15.88 -13.98
C PHE A 44 -18.99 16.16 -12.48
N ILE A 45 -17.87 16.58 -11.87
CA ILE A 45 -17.79 16.97 -10.45
C ILE A 45 -17.95 18.49 -10.32
N PRO A 46 -18.90 18.98 -9.51
CA PRO A 46 -19.05 20.40 -9.22
C PRO A 46 -17.82 21.03 -8.55
N GLU A 47 -17.51 22.28 -8.91
CA GLU A 47 -16.35 23.04 -8.40
C GLU A 47 -16.22 23.05 -6.87
N PRO A 48 -17.30 23.21 -6.06
CA PRO A 48 -17.18 23.18 -4.60
C PRO A 48 -16.55 21.89 -4.05
N VAL A 49 -16.76 20.76 -4.73
CA VAL A 49 -16.14 19.48 -4.34
C VAL A 49 -14.67 19.44 -4.75
N LEU A 50 -14.33 19.95 -5.93
CA LEU A 50 -12.95 19.98 -6.44
C LEU A 50 -12.03 20.86 -5.58
N ASN A 51 -12.57 21.91 -4.97
CA ASN A 51 -11.83 22.83 -4.13
C ASN A 51 -11.56 22.28 -2.71
N VAL A 52 -12.20 21.16 -2.33
CA VAL A 52 -12.09 20.52 -1.02
C VAL A 52 -11.57 19.10 -1.20
N SER A 53 -10.30 18.99 -1.62
CA SER A 53 -9.58 17.73 -1.82
C SER A 53 -8.26 17.75 -1.06
N TYR A 54 -8.10 16.79 -0.14
CA TYR A 54 -6.97 16.70 0.77
C TYR A 54 -6.45 15.26 0.78
N GLY A 55 -5.48 14.97 -0.08
CA GLY A 55 -4.94 13.62 -0.27
C GLY A 55 -3.49 13.65 -0.70
N CYS A 56 -2.77 12.55 -0.50
CA CYS A 56 -1.38 12.42 -0.90
C CYS A 56 -1.25 11.83 -2.31
N GLY A 57 -0.93 12.70 -3.28
CA GLY A 57 -0.63 12.29 -4.66
C GLY A 57 -1.86 12.03 -5.54
N THR A 58 -1.64 11.39 -6.69
CA THR A 58 -2.72 10.90 -7.57
C THR A 58 -3.28 9.60 -7.00
N PRO A 59 -4.60 9.42 -6.88
CA PRO A 59 -5.19 8.21 -6.35
C PRO A 59 -5.04 7.05 -7.33
N VAL A 60 -3.86 6.40 -7.30
CA VAL A 60 -3.55 5.18 -8.07
C VAL A 60 -4.62 4.11 -7.83
N GLY A 61 -5.25 4.08 -6.65
CA GLY A 61 -6.38 3.18 -6.37
C GLY A 61 -7.54 3.28 -7.37
N LEU A 62 -7.81 4.46 -7.91
CA LEU A 62 -8.86 4.64 -8.92
C LEU A 62 -8.54 3.95 -10.24
N SER A 63 -7.27 3.73 -10.59
CA SER A 63 -6.92 2.97 -11.81
C SER A 63 -7.28 1.49 -11.72
N THR A 64 -7.46 0.99 -10.49
CA THR A 64 -7.77 -0.43 -10.25
C THR A 64 -9.26 -0.74 -10.23
N VAL A 65 -10.14 0.28 -10.21
CA VAL A 65 -11.60 0.13 -10.15
C VAL A 65 -12.14 -0.55 -11.41
N GLN A 66 -13.00 -1.55 -11.24
CA GLN A 66 -13.66 -2.26 -12.35
C GLN A 66 -15.16 -1.93 -12.45
N PRO A 67 -15.75 -1.98 -13.67
CA PRO A 67 -17.19 -1.79 -13.85
C PRO A 67 -18.02 -2.79 -13.03
N GLY A 68 -19.06 -2.29 -12.35
CA GLY A 68 -20.00 -3.09 -11.55
C GLY A 68 -19.54 -3.42 -10.13
N GLU A 69 -18.33 -3.03 -9.72
CA GLU A 69 -17.84 -3.26 -8.36
C GLU A 69 -18.58 -2.43 -7.30
N VAL A 70 -18.53 -2.93 -6.06
CA VAL A 70 -18.80 -2.17 -4.85
C VAL A 70 -17.48 -1.65 -4.28
N VAL A 71 -17.26 -0.34 -4.35
CA VAL A 71 -16.05 0.33 -3.87
C VAL A 71 -16.32 0.99 -2.52
N LEU A 72 -15.41 0.86 -1.57
CA LEU A 72 -15.40 1.61 -0.31
C LEU A 72 -14.24 2.60 -0.31
N ASP A 73 -14.53 3.87 -0.05
CA ASP A 73 -13.54 4.93 0.15
C ASP A 73 -13.48 5.34 1.63
N ILE A 74 -12.33 5.13 2.25
CA ILE A 74 -12.08 5.41 3.67
C ILE A 74 -11.56 6.83 3.83
N GLY A 75 -12.36 7.68 4.49
CA GLY A 75 -12.11 9.11 4.66
C GLY A 75 -12.42 9.88 3.38
N SER A 76 -13.64 9.71 2.88
CA SER A 76 -14.06 10.20 1.55
C SER A 76 -14.05 11.71 1.40
N GLY A 77 -13.99 12.49 2.49
CA GLY A 77 -14.00 13.94 2.46
C GLY A 77 -15.20 14.50 1.67
N GLY A 78 -14.93 15.51 0.83
CA GLY A 78 -15.91 16.09 -0.08
C GLY A 78 -16.40 15.14 -1.20
N GLY A 79 -15.80 13.96 -1.33
CA GLY A 79 -16.27 12.88 -2.20
C GLY A 79 -15.58 12.79 -3.57
N ILE A 80 -14.48 13.51 -3.80
CA ILE A 80 -13.80 13.55 -5.11
C ILE A 80 -13.43 12.15 -5.63
N ASP A 81 -12.82 11.31 -4.79
CA ASP A 81 -12.44 9.93 -5.15
C ASP A 81 -13.68 9.04 -5.30
N CYS A 82 -14.69 9.23 -4.44
CA CYS A 82 -15.97 8.54 -4.57
C CYS A 82 -16.68 8.83 -5.91
N PHE A 83 -16.68 10.08 -6.35
CA PHE A 83 -17.34 10.49 -7.60
C PHE A 83 -16.60 9.98 -8.84
N GLU A 84 -15.27 10.01 -8.82
CA GLU A 84 -14.47 9.41 -9.88
C GLU A 84 -14.61 7.88 -9.90
N ALA A 85 -14.64 7.23 -8.72
CA ALA A 85 -14.96 5.80 -8.62
C ALA A 85 -16.36 5.50 -9.19
N SER A 86 -17.35 6.35 -8.91
CA SER A 86 -18.72 6.24 -9.45
C SER A 86 -18.73 6.21 -10.98
N ARG A 87 -17.95 7.10 -11.62
CA ARG A 87 -17.77 7.11 -13.08
C ARG A 87 -17.20 5.79 -13.59
N LYS A 88 -16.21 5.23 -12.90
CA LYS A 88 -15.51 4.00 -13.31
C LYS A 88 -16.32 2.73 -13.10
N VAL A 89 -17.02 2.59 -11.97
CA VAL A 89 -17.87 1.42 -11.71
C VAL A 89 -19.13 1.44 -12.58
N GLY A 90 -19.54 2.60 -13.08
CA GLY A 90 -20.71 2.76 -13.92
C GLY A 90 -22.04 2.64 -13.15
N PRO A 91 -23.18 2.77 -13.84
CA PRO A 91 -24.51 2.88 -13.21
C PRO A 91 -24.98 1.58 -12.50
N ARG A 92 -24.28 0.46 -12.72
CA ARG A 92 -24.58 -0.83 -12.06
C ARG A 92 -23.68 -1.12 -10.86
N GLY A 93 -22.57 -0.39 -10.74
CA GLY A 93 -21.70 -0.49 -9.56
C GLY A 93 -22.20 0.40 -8.44
N ARG A 94 -21.50 0.37 -7.31
CA ARG A 94 -21.84 1.17 -6.13
C ARG A 94 -20.57 1.69 -5.49
N VAL A 95 -20.62 2.90 -4.95
CA VAL A 95 -19.54 3.46 -4.15
C VAL A 95 -20.06 3.85 -2.78
N ILE A 96 -19.33 3.48 -1.73
CA ILE A 96 -19.62 3.84 -0.35
C ILE A 96 -18.47 4.75 0.11
N GLY A 97 -18.79 5.98 0.50
CA GLY A 97 -17.81 6.87 1.12
C GLY A 97 -18.04 6.96 2.62
N ILE A 98 -17.01 6.78 3.44
CA ILE A 98 -17.10 6.98 4.89
C ILE A 98 -16.27 8.20 5.31
N ASP A 99 -16.86 9.08 6.12
CA ASP A 99 -16.14 10.19 6.74
C ASP A 99 -16.68 10.46 8.16
N MET A 100 -15.85 11.07 9.00
CA MET A 100 -16.24 11.41 10.37
C MET A 100 -16.83 12.83 10.51
N THR A 101 -16.53 13.73 9.56
CA THR A 101 -16.91 15.15 9.60
C THR A 101 -18.25 15.41 8.91
N ASP A 102 -19.14 16.14 9.60
CA ASP A 102 -20.48 16.44 9.10
C ASP A 102 -20.44 17.40 7.90
N GLU A 103 -19.48 18.32 7.89
CA GLU A 103 -19.27 19.32 6.84
C GLU A 103 -18.90 18.67 5.50
N MET A 104 -17.97 17.70 5.54
CA MET A 104 -17.56 16.91 4.37
C MET A 104 -18.72 16.09 3.80
N LEU A 105 -19.46 15.41 4.69
CA LEU A 105 -20.63 14.61 4.29
C LEU A 105 -21.78 15.47 3.77
N ALA A 106 -21.99 16.66 4.33
CA ALA A 106 -22.98 17.60 3.81
C ALA A 106 -22.63 18.06 2.39
N LEU A 107 -21.36 18.39 2.15
CA LEU A 107 -20.85 18.78 0.84
C LEU A 107 -21.05 17.64 -0.19
N SER A 108 -20.61 16.43 0.13
CA SER A 108 -20.66 15.29 -0.78
C SER A 108 -22.10 14.84 -1.06
N ARG A 109 -22.95 14.72 -0.04
CA ARG A 109 -24.37 14.36 -0.20
C ARG A 109 -25.16 15.38 -1.02
N THR A 110 -24.86 16.67 -0.87
CA THR A 110 -25.52 17.73 -1.64
C THR A 110 -25.24 17.63 -3.14
N HIS A 111 -24.02 17.22 -3.51
CA HIS A 111 -23.59 17.18 -4.91
C HIS A 111 -23.76 15.81 -5.59
N ALA A 112 -24.03 14.74 -4.84
CA ALA A 112 -24.23 13.41 -5.39
C ALA A 112 -25.32 13.33 -6.50
N PRO A 113 -26.50 13.97 -6.38
CA PRO A 113 -27.49 14.01 -7.45
C PRO A 113 -26.99 14.72 -8.71
N THR A 114 -26.26 15.82 -8.55
CA THR A 114 -25.68 16.57 -9.67
C THR A 114 -24.66 15.74 -10.42
N VAL A 115 -23.76 15.05 -9.70
CA VAL A 115 -22.76 14.17 -10.30
C VAL A 115 -23.43 13.03 -11.06
N ALA A 116 -24.43 12.38 -10.47
CA ALA A 116 -25.18 11.31 -11.13
C ALA A 116 -25.84 11.79 -12.43
N SER A 117 -26.48 12.96 -12.40
CA SER A 117 -27.07 13.58 -13.60
C SER A 117 -26.02 13.90 -14.66
N ASN A 118 -24.86 14.45 -14.27
CA ASN A 118 -23.77 14.78 -15.20
C ASN A 118 -23.17 13.52 -15.85
N LEU A 119 -23.15 12.40 -15.12
CA LEU A 119 -22.73 11.09 -15.64
C LEU A 119 -23.82 10.36 -16.44
N GLY A 120 -25.03 10.93 -16.54
CA GLY A 120 -26.16 10.33 -17.24
C GLY A 120 -26.80 9.15 -16.51
N TYR A 121 -26.64 9.07 -15.20
CA TYR A 121 -27.23 8.01 -14.37
C TYR A 121 -28.65 8.38 -13.96
N PRO A 122 -29.56 7.38 -13.86
CA PRO A 122 -30.93 7.64 -13.45
C PRO A 122 -31.03 8.09 -11.99
N GLU A 123 -30.14 7.59 -11.13
CA GLU A 123 -30.06 7.89 -9.70
C GLU A 123 -28.58 7.83 -9.26
N PRO A 124 -28.21 8.48 -8.13
CA PRO A 124 -26.88 8.35 -7.56
C PRO A 124 -26.57 6.90 -7.16
N ASN A 125 -25.37 6.44 -7.54
CA ASN A 125 -24.81 5.16 -7.12
C ASN A 125 -23.74 5.30 -6.00
N VAL A 126 -23.60 6.51 -5.45
CA VAL A 126 -22.74 6.84 -4.31
C VAL A 126 -23.56 6.91 -3.02
N ASP A 127 -23.01 6.39 -1.92
CA ASP A 127 -23.65 6.33 -0.60
C ASP A 127 -22.66 6.82 0.48
N PHE A 128 -22.83 8.05 0.94
CA PHE A 128 -21.96 8.67 1.94
C PHE A 128 -22.48 8.44 3.36
N ARG A 129 -21.65 7.81 4.21
CA ARG A 129 -21.99 7.39 5.57
C ARG A 129 -21.10 8.08 6.60
N LYS A 130 -21.70 8.43 7.74
CA LYS A 130 -20.94 8.94 8.89
C LYS A 130 -20.34 7.78 9.66
N GLY A 131 -19.04 7.79 9.87
CA GLY A 131 -18.35 6.71 10.58
C GLY A 131 -16.87 6.99 10.79
N PHE A 132 -16.24 6.12 11.58
CA PHE A 132 -14.79 6.14 11.79
C PHE A 132 -14.14 4.99 11.01
N ALA A 133 -12.89 5.18 10.59
CA ALA A 133 -12.13 4.15 9.86
C ALA A 133 -11.92 2.87 10.70
N ASP A 134 -11.94 2.98 12.03
CA ASP A 134 -11.79 1.88 12.97
C ASP A 134 -13.14 1.33 13.49
N ALA A 135 -14.26 1.80 12.95
CA ALA A 135 -15.61 1.32 13.23
C ALA A 135 -16.52 1.67 12.03
N MET A 136 -16.31 0.97 10.92
CA MET A 136 -16.92 1.30 9.64
C MET A 136 -18.40 0.90 9.63
N PRO A 137 -19.32 1.81 9.24
CA PRO A 137 -20.76 1.54 9.13
C PRO A 137 -21.08 0.77 7.84
N VAL A 138 -20.38 -0.35 7.64
CA VAL A 138 -20.47 -1.24 6.48
C VAL A 138 -20.49 -2.67 7.00
N GLU A 139 -21.41 -3.48 6.49
CA GLU A 139 -21.55 -4.89 6.87
C GLU A 139 -20.37 -5.73 6.35
N ASP A 140 -20.20 -6.90 6.93
CA ASP A 140 -19.15 -7.85 6.57
C ASP A 140 -19.28 -8.30 5.10
N ASP A 141 -18.13 -8.52 4.46
CA ASP A 141 -18.03 -9.13 3.13
C ASP A 141 -18.85 -8.45 2.01
N GLN A 142 -19.08 -7.13 2.08
CA GLN A 142 -19.89 -6.41 1.10
C GLN A 142 -19.08 -5.73 -0.02
N VAL A 143 -17.79 -5.46 0.21
CA VAL A 143 -16.99 -4.59 -0.65
C VAL A 143 -16.07 -5.41 -1.56
N ASP A 144 -15.97 -5.04 -2.84
CA ASP A 144 -15.01 -5.62 -3.80
C ASP A 144 -13.61 -4.99 -3.67
N LEU A 145 -13.59 -3.66 -3.56
CA LEU A 145 -12.39 -2.84 -3.56
C LEU A 145 -12.46 -1.79 -2.46
N ILE A 146 -11.43 -1.75 -1.61
CA ILE A 146 -11.20 -0.63 -0.69
C ILE A 146 -10.18 0.33 -1.31
N ILE A 147 -10.49 1.62 -1.30
CA ILE A 147 -9.56 2.71 -1.58
C ILE A 147 -9.44 3.62 -0.36
N SER A 148 -8.28 4.26 -0.21
CA SER A 148 -8.06 5.30 0.80
C SER A 148 -6.85 6.13 0.41
N ASN A 149 -6.86 7.41 0.78
CA ASN A 149 -5.79 8.34 0.48
C ASN A 149 -5.43 9.19 1.71
N CYS A 150 -4.34 8.84 2.41
CA CYS A 150 -3.80 9.57 3.56
C CYS A 150 -4.74 9.71 4.77
N VAL A 151 -5.47 8.64 5.10
CA VAL A 151 -6.45 8.64 6.21
C VAL A 151 -6.06 7.69 7.33
N ILE A 152 -5.41 6.57 7.04
CA ILE A 152 -5.15 5.52 8.03
C ILE A 152 -4.20 6.04 9.11
N ASN A 153 -3.23 6.85 8.74
CA ASN A 153 -2.35 7.54 9.69
C ASN A 153 -3.05 8.44 10.71
N LEU A 154 -4.22 8.98 10.35
CA LEU A 154 -5.01 9.85 11.23
C LEU A 154 -5.73 9.06 12.31
N ALA A 155 -5.95 7.76 12.11
CA ALA A 155 -6.60 6.90 13.09
C ALA A 155 -5.69 6.64 14.31
N PRO A 156 -6.23 6.74 15.53
CA PRO A 156 -5.47 6.38 16.74
C PRO A 156 -5.11 4.89 16.79
N ASP A 157 -6.05 4.00 16.46
CA ASP A 157 -5.85 2.54 16.46
C ASP A 157 -5.85 1.98 15.03
N LYS A 158 -4.66 1.93 14.45
CA LYS A 158 -4.44 1.47 13.07
C LYS A 158 -4.67 -0.02 12.90
N ARG A 159 -4.38 -0.82 13.94
CA ARG A 159 -4.63 -2.27 13.91
C ARG A 159 -6.12 -2.52 13.73
N LYS A 160 -6.96 -1.76 14.43
CA LYS A 160 -8.41 -1.85 14.29
C LYS A 160 -8.91 -1.40 12.91
N VAL A 161 -8.30 -0.36 12.32
CA VAL A 161 -8.59 0.03 10.92
C VAL A 161 -8.29 -1.12 9.96
N PHE A 162 -7.12 -1.76 10.06
CA PHE A 162 -6.78 -2.90 9.20
C PHE A 162 -7.74 -4.10 9.39
N GLN A 163 -8.20 -4.34 10.62
CA GLN A 163 -9.20 -5.38 10.91
C GLN A 163 -10.57 -5.05 10.29
N GLU A 164 -11.02 -3.80 10.39
CA GLU A 164 -12.27 -3.34 9.76
C GLU A 164 -12.19 -3.42 8.24
N MET A 165 -11.05 -3.06 7.65
CA MET A 165 -10.82 -3.23 6.21
C MET A 165 -10.99 -4.69 5.80
N LEU A 166 -10.40 -5.64 6.53
CA LEU A 166 -10.55 -7.06 6.22
C LEU A 166 -11.99 -7.56 6.42
N ARG A 167 -12.68 -7.05 7.45
CA ARG A 167 -14.06 -7.43 7.78
C ARG A 167 -15.03 -7.06 6.66
N VAL A 168 -14.98 -5.82 6.17
CA VAL A 168 -15.92 -5.31 5.16
C VAL A 168 -15.62 -5.80 3.75
N LEU A 169 -14.37 -6.16 3.47
CA LEU A 169 -13.94 -6.67 2.18
C LEU A 169 -14.44 -8.11 2.01
N ARG A 170 -15.04 -8.42 0.87
CA ARG A 170 -15.49 -9.79 0.57
C ARG A 170 -14.29 -10.73 0.33
N PRO A 171 -14.45 -12.05 0.53
CA PRO A 171 -13.43 -13.01 0.11
C PRO A 171 -13.17 -12.90 -1.40
N GLY A 172 -11.90 -12.81 -1.80
CA GLY A 172 -11.45 -12.48 -3.15
C GLY A 172 -11.37 -10.98 -3.46
N GLY A 173 -11.84 -10.11 -2.56
CA GLY A 173 -11.72 -8.66 -2.68
C GLY A 173 -10.29 -8.17 -2.46
N ARG A 174 -10.04 -6.91 -2.82
CA ARG A 174 -8.73 -6.26 -2.71
C ARG A 174 -8.79 -4.86 -2.11
N PHE A 175 -7.65 -4.32 -1.73
CA PHE A 175 -7.51 -2.90 -1.44
C PHE A 175 -6.42 -2.28 -2.31
N THR A 176 -6.55 -0.97 -2.54
CA THR A 176 -5.48 -0.11 -3.06
C THR A 176 -5.48 1.19 -2.26
N ILE A 177 -4.48 1.37 -1.40
CA ILE A 177 -4.41 2.52 -0.47
C ILE A 177 -3.12 3.29 -0.68
N SER A 178 -3.20 4.62 -0.56
CA SER A 178 -2.05 5.50 -0.49
C SER A 178 -1.91 6.08 0.90
N ASP A 179 -0.73 6.02 1.51
CA ASP A 179 -0.47 6.67 2.81
C ASP A 179 1.01 7.04 2.96
N ILE A 180 1.30 7.81 4.01
CA ILE A 180 2.66 8.16 4.41
C ILE A 180 3.25 7.07 5.31
N VAL A 181 4.50 6.69 5.05
CA VAL A 181 5.27 5.80 5.94
C VAL A 181 6.62 6.40 6.22
N ALA A 182 7.21 5.98 7.34
CA ALA A 182 8.56 6.38 7.72
C ALA A 182 9.55 5.21 7.54
N ASP A 183 10.80 5.54 7.23
CA ASP A 183 11.88 4.57 7.19
C ASP A 183 12.39 4.17 8.59
N GLN A 184 12.02 4.95 9.61
CA GLN A 184 12.46 4.81 11.01
C GLN A 184 11.32 5.11 11.98
N PRO A 185 11.36 4.60 13.22
CA PRO A 185 10.37 4.92 14.24
C PRO A 185 10.25 6.42 14.49
N ILE A 186 9.02 6.90 14.62
CA ILE A 186 8.75 8.32 14.90
C ILE A 186 9.14 8.64 16.36
N PRO A 187 9.96 9.67 16.62
CA PRO A 187 10.36 10.03 17.97
C PRO A 187 9.19 10.64 18.76
N ASN A 188 9.19 10.44 20.08
CA ASN A 188 8.10 10.84 20.97
C ASN A 188 7.66 12.31 20.80
N TYR A 189 8.59 13.25 20.62
CA TYR A 189 8.23 14.67 20.46
C TYR A 189 7.42 14.95 19.19
N LEU A 190 7.56 14.14 18.13
CA LEU A 190 6.72 14.22 16.94
C LEU A 190 5.38 13.51 17.16
N ILE A 191 5.37 12.35 17.82
CA ILE A 191 4.13 11.60 18.14
C ILE A 191 3.14 12.48 18.92
N TYR A 192 3.62 13.22 19.93
CA TYR A 192 2.78 14.07 20.78
C TYR A 192 2.49 15.47 20.19
N ASP A 193 2.95 15.76 18.97
CA ASP A 193 2.63 17.00 18.26
C ASP A 193 1.28 16.88 17.54
N LYS A 194 0.21 17.34 18.20
CA LYS A 194 -1.16 17.28 17.66
C LYS A 194 -1.33 18.05 16.34
N ALA A 195 -0.51 19.08 16.09
CA ALA A 195 -0.59 19.83 14.83
C ALA A 195 -0.10 18.98 13.65
N LYS A 196 1.00 18.24 13.86
CA LYS A 196 1.58 17.33 12.87
C LYS A 196 0.78 16.03 12.67
N TRP A 197 -0.09 15.67 13.61
CA TRP A 197 -0.98 14.52 13.45
C TRP A 197 -1.96 14.73 12.28
N GLY A 198 -2.52 15.93 12.17
CA GLY A 198 -3.38 16.32 11.06
C GLY A 198 -2.67 16.46 9.71
N ASP A 199 -1.34 16.28 9.68
CA ASP A 199 -0.51 16.26 8.47
C ASP A 199 0.01 14.85 8.16
N CYS A 200 -0.60 13.80 8.73
CA CYS A 200 -0.22 12.39 8.58
C CYS A 200 1.21 12.03 9.04
N LEU A 201 1.88 12.89 9.81
CA LEU A 201 3.26 12.67 10.25
C LEU A 201 3.36 11.95 11.58
N SER A 202 2.71 12.49 12.61
CA SER A 202 2.83 11.99 13.99
C SER A 202 2.27 10.58 14.13
N GLY A 203 1.24 10.27 13.33
CA GLY A 203 0.64 8.95 13.29
C GLY A 203 1.33 7.98 12.34
N ALA A 204 2.32 8.41 11.53
CA ALA A 204 2.95 7.55 10.53
C ALA A 204 3.59 6.31 11.17
N LEU A 205 3.32 5.14 10.59
CA LEU A 205 4.01 3.90 10.94
C LEU A 205 5.30 3.77 10.14
N THR A 206 6.21 2.94 10.66
CA THR A 206 7.33 2.46 9.83
C THR A 206 6.79 1.57 8.70
N ILE A 207 7.54 1.45 7.60
CA ILE A 207 7.20 0.50 6.50
C ILE A 207 6.96 -0.91 7.09
N LYS A 208 7.84 -1.37 7.97
CA LYS A 208 7.74 -2.66 8.65
C LYS A 208 6.44 -2.82 9.42
N ASP A 209 6.09 -1.84 10.25
CA ASP A 209 4.90 -1.92 11.11
C ASP A 209 3.60 -1.80 10.31
N TYR A 210 3.61 -1.00 9.24
CA TYR A 210 2.44 -0.85 8.37
C TYR A 210 2.14 -2.14 7.59
N TRP A 211 3.14 -2.75 6.95
CA TRP A 211 2.99 -4.05 6.27
C TRP A 211 2.72 -5.19 7.27
N GLY A 212 3.34 -5.14 8.44
CA GLY A 212 3.08 -6.06 9.54
C GLY A 212 1.62 -6.00 9.99
N GLY A 213 1.08 -4.80 10.22
CA GLY A 213 -0.31 -4.60 10.62
C GLY A 213 -1.33 -5.14 9.62
N LEU A 214 -1.09 -4.95 8.32
CA LEU A 214 -1.94 -5.50 7.25
C LEU A 214 -1.88 -7.05 7.21
N ARG A 215 -0.68 -7.64 7.32
CA ARG A 215 -0.52 -9.11 7.39
C ARG A 215 -1.17 -9.70 8.63
N ASP A 216 -0.99 -9.06 9.78
CA ASP A 216 -1.58 -9.45 11.06
C ASP A 216 -3.11 -9.42 11.01
N ALA A 217 -3.69 -8.45 10.29
CA ALA A 217 -5.13 -8.41 10.07
C ALA A 217 -5.58 -9.62 9.26
N GLY A 218 -4.82 -10.02 8.23
CA GLY A 218 -5.07 -11.22 7.44
C GLY A 218 -4.90 -11.03 5.94
N PHE A 219 -4.46 -9.86 5.48
CA PHE A 219 -4.22 -9.60 4.07
C PHE A 219 -3.03 -10.40 3.54
N LYS A 220 -3.07 -10.70 2.24
CA LYS A 220 -2.04 -11.39 1.45
C LYS A 220 -1.84 -10.67 0.12
N GLY A 221 -0.80 -11.01 -0.61
CA GLY A 221 -0.42 -10.31 -1.85
C GLY A 221 -0.06 -8.86 -1.61
N LEU A 222 0.55 -8.54 -0.46
CA LEU A 222 0.90 -7.16 -0.15
C LEU A 222 2.01 -6.67 -1.08
N HIS A 223 1.72 -5.68 -1.92
CA HIS A 223 2.72 -5.17 -2.85
C HIS A 223 2.69 -3.66 -2.94
N GLN A 224 3.88 -3.05 -2.90
CA GLN A 224 4.04 -1.64 -3.15
C GLN A 224 4.02 -1.36 -4.65
N VAL A 225 2.96 -0.71 -5.13
CA VAL A 225 2.81 -0.32 -6.53
C VAL A 225 3.60 0.96 -6.85
N ASN A 226 3.70 1.86 -5.88
CA ASN A 226 4.39 3.13 -6.06
C ASN A 226 4.98 3.64 -4.74
N SER A 227 6.08 4.38 -4.83
CA SER A 227 6.70 5.06 -3.70
C SER A 227 7.38 6.34 -4.15
N ILE A 228 7.04 7.45 -3.50
CA ILE A 228 7.59 8.77 -3.79
C ILE A 228 8.17 9.34 -2.49
N PRO A 229 9.46 9.75 -2.47
CA PRO A 229 10.01 10.51 -1.34
C PRO A 229 9.18 11.77 -1.10
N TRP A 230 8.74 12.00 0.13
CA TRP A 230 7.88 13.14 0.45
C TRP A 230 8.64 14.22 1.21
N ARG A 231 9.22 13.89 2.37
CA ARG A 231 9.93 14.86 3.21
C ARG A 231 10.91 14.18 4.16
N VAL A 232 11.96 14.92 4.53
CA VAL A 232 12.89 14.55 5.60
C VAL A 232 12.64 15.41 6.83
N ILE A 233 12.49 14.80 8.00
CA ILE A 233 12.45 15.51 9.29
C ILE A 233 13.45 14.85 10.23
N ASP A 234 14.44 15.59 10.70
CA ASP A 234 15.47 15.11 11.63
C ASP A 234 16.21 13.84 11.17
N GLY A 235 16.28 13.63 9.86
CA GLY A 235 16.89 12.45 9.22
C GLY A 235 15.96 11.25 9.03
N ILE A 236 14.68 11.40 9.39
CA ILE A 236 13.63 10.41 9.10
C ILE A 236 13.09 10.71 7.71
N GLN A 237 13.14 9.72 6.84
CA GLN A 237 12.62 9.77 5.48
C GLN A 237 11.14 9.37 5.52
N PHE A 238 10.26 10.30 5.16
CA PHE A 238 8.85 10.02 4.94
C PHE A 238 8.60 9.79 3.46
N LEU A 239 7.91 8.70 3.15
CA LEU A 239 7.56 8.31 1.78
C LEU A 239 6.04 8.26 1.65
N SER A 240 5.53 8.73 0.51
CA SER A 240 4.17 8.45 0.08
C SER A 240 4.19 7.14 -0.69
N VAL A 241 3.51 6.12 -0.17
CA VAL A 241 3.47 4.78 -0.76
C VAL A 241 2.06 4.44 -1.21
N THR A 242 1.93 3.70 -2.31
CA THR A 242 0.69 3.04 -2.69
C THR A 242 0.87 1.54 -2.53
N LEU A 243 -0.01 0.93 -1.73
CA LEU A 243 -0.03 -0.51 -1.52
C LEU A 243 -1.29 -1.13 -2.10
N THR A 244 -1.14 -2.35 -2.59
CA THR A 244 -2.25 -3.26 -2.85
C THR A 244 -2.16 -4.49 -1.97
N GLY A 245 -3.29 -5.18 -1.83
CA GLY A 245 -3.38 -6.46 -1.14
C GLY A 245 -4.77 -7.07 -1.27
N TYR A 246 -4.90 -8.33 -0.87
CA TYR A 246 -6.07 -9.17 -1.10
C TYR A 246 -6.52 -9.84 0.18
N LYS A 247 -7.84 -10.04 0.28
CA LYS A 247 -8.43 -11.03 1.18
C LYS A 247 -8.65 -12.29 0.36
N LEU A 248 -7.86 -13.34 0.59
CA LEU A 248 -8.03 -14.62 -0.13
C LEU A 248 -9.43 -15.19 0.11
N ALA A 249 -10.01 -15.79 -0.93
CA ALA A 249 -11.30 -16.45 -0.88
C ALA A 249 -11.21 -17.82 -0.20
N SER A 250 -10.16 -18.59 -0.49
CA SER A 250 -9.96 -19.91 0.07
C SER A 250 -9.23 -19.86 1.40
N THR A 251 -9.68 -20.72 2.31
CA THR A 251 -8.94 -21.10 3.52
C THR A 251 -8.43 -22.54 3.46
N SER A 252 -8.69 -23.24 2.35
CA SER A 252 -8.37 -24.65 2.16
C SER A 252 -6.86 -24.88 2.04
N THR A 253 -6.33 -25.75 2.89
CA THR A 253 -4.95 -26.25 2.82
C THR A 253 -4.89 -27.64 2.20
N ALA A 254 -5.97 -28.04 1.50
CA ALA A 254 -5.99 -29.30 0.78
C ALA A 254 -4.91 -29.30 -0.33
N PRO A 255 -4.24 -30.43 -0.58
CA PRO A 255 -3.29 -30.52 -1.69
C PRO A 255 -3.97 -30.17 -3.00
N SER A 256 -3.41 -29.24 -3.76
CA SER A 256 -3.88 -28.96 -5.11
C SER A 256 -3.33 -30.01 -6.08
N SER A 257 -3.92 -30.08 -7.27
CA SER A 257 -3.39 -30.87 -8.38
C SER A 257 -2.29 -30.16 -9.17
N VAL A 258 -1.79 -29.01 -8.70
CA VAL A 258 -0.83 -28.18 -9.44
C VAL A 258 0.52 -28.06 -8.75
N PHE A 259 1.53 -27.78 -9.57
CA PHE A 259 2.89 -27.48 -9.19
C PHE A 259 3.18 -26.01 -9.48
N ALA A 260 4.01 -25.39 -8.64
CA ALA A 260 4.56 -24.07 -8.89
C ALA A 260 6.08 -24.11 -9.02
N THR A 261 6.59 -23.36 -9.99
CA THR A 261 8.03 -23.17 -10.23
C THR A 261 8.35 -21.69 -10.25
N LEU A 262 9.20 -21.24 -9.34
CA LEU A 262 9.72 -19.88 -9.33
C LEU A 262 10.65 -19.65 -10.52
N THR A 263 10.41 -18.57 -11.26
CA THR A 263 11.19 -18.19 -12.45
C THR A 263 12.35 -17.25 -12.15
N GLY A 264 12.30 -16.53 -11.03
CA GLY A 264 13.29 -15.51 -10.62
C GLY A 264 12.68 -14.10 -10.55
N PRO A 265 13.45 -13.04 -10.32
CA PRO A 265 14.91 -13.04 -10.36
C PRO A 265 15.57 -13.58 -9.09
N PHE A 266 14.82 -13.72 -8.00
CA PHE A 266 15.33 -14.26 -6.74
C PHE A 266 15.75 -15.73 -6.88
N SER A 267 16.85 -16.11 -6.21
CA SER A 267 17.30 -17.49 -6.12
C SER A 267 16.37 -18.32 -5.21
N GLN A 268 15.83 -17.69 -4.17
CA GLN A 268 14.85 -18.25 -3.25
C GLN A 268 13.88 -17.17 -2.77
N VAL A 269 12.62 -17.55 -2.51
CA VAL A 269 11.61 -16.69 -1.89
C VAL A 269 10.81 -17.44 -0.84
N LEU A 270 10.32 -16.70 0.16
CA LEU A 270 9.31 -17.13 1.13
C LEU A 270 8.03 -16.34 0.88
N ASP A 271 6.94 -17.02 0.52
CA ASP A 271 5.64 -16.37 0.33
C ASP A 271 4.95 -16.00 1.66
N GLU A 272 3.82 -15.30 1.60
CA GLU A 272 3.06 -14.86 2.78
C GLU A 272 2.26 -15.96 3.50
N LEU A 273 2.27 -17.19 2.97
CA LEU A 273 1.70 -18.37 3.60
C LEU A 273 2.77 -19.25 4.27
N GLY A 274 4.05 -18.92 4.09
CA GLY A 274 5.16 -19.62 4.70
C GLY A 274 5.77 -20.71 3.82
N THR A 275 5.46 -20.72 2.53
CA THR A 275 6.03 -21.68 1.57
C THR A 275 7.30 -21.11 0.95
N THR A 276 8.39 -21.86 1.01
CA THR A 276 9.68 -21.49 0.40
C THR A 276 9.80 -22.08 -1.00
N PHE A 277 10.15 -21.27 -1.99
CA PHE A 277 10.42 -21.72 -3.36
C PHE A 277 11.87 -21.43 -3.73
N THR A 278 12.54 -22.44 -4.29
CA THR A 278 13.85 -22.27 -4.93
C THR A 278 13.66 -22.15 -6.45
N ARG A 279 14.33 -21.18 -7.06
CA ARG A 279 14.21 -20.89 -8.49
C ARG A 279 14.47 -22.13 -9.35
N GLY A 280 13.59 -22.37 -10.32
CA GLY A 280 13.67 -23.47 -11.28
C GLY A 280 13.23 -24.84 -10.78
N ASN A 281 13.00 -25.02 -9.47
CA ASN A 281 12.57 -26.29 -8.90
C ASN A 281 11.03 -26.33 -8.76
N PRO A 282 10.33 -27.26 -9.43
CA PRO A 282 8.89 -27.40 -9.28
C PRO A 282 8.56 -28.03 -7.93
N GLN A 283 7.54 -27.51 -7.26
CA GLN A 283 6.98 -28.10 -6.05
C GLN A 283 5.46 -28.17 -6.12
N GLN A 284 4.88 -29.23 -5.57
CA GLN A 284 3.43 -29.32 -5.42
C GLN A 284 2.98 -28.34 -4.33
N ILE A 285 1.88 -27.64 -4.56
CA ILE A 285 1.34 -26.63 -3.64
C ILE A 285 -0.08 -26.97 -3.20
N ASP A 286 -0.56 -26.36 -2.12
CA ASP A 286 -1.96 -26.45 -1.70
C ASP A 286 -2.87 -25.46 -2.46
N GLU A 287 -4.19 -25.61 -2.32
CA GLU A 287 -5.17 -24.77 -3.01
C GLU A 287 -5.02 -23.29 -2.66
N ARG A 288 -4.70 -22.97 -1.40
CA ARG A 288 -4.54 -21.59 -0.93
C ARG A 288 -3.28 -20.92 -1.47
N THR A 289 -2.19 -21.66 -1.56
CA THR A 289 -0.94 -21.19 -2.19
C THR A 289 -1.16 -21.03 -3.68
N ALA A 290 -1.88 -21.93 -4.34
CA ALA A 290 -2.24 -21.78 -5.76
C ALA A 290 -3.08 -20.52 -6.00
N GLU A 291 -4.04 -20.22 -5.12
CA GLU A 291 -4.79 -18.96 -5.16
C GLU A 291 -3.88 -17.74 -4.99
N LEU A 292 -2.99 -17.73 -3.98
CA LEU A 292 -2.06 -16.63 -3.75
C LEU A 292 -1.16 -16.38 -4.96
N LEU A 293 -0.56 -17.45 -5.49
CA LEU A 293 0.39 -17.34 -6.60
C LEU A 293 -0.28 -16.97 -7.93
N ALA A 294 -1.60 -17.14 -8.06
CA ALA A 294 -2.36 -16.68 -9.22
C ALA A 294 -2.63 -15.15 -9.20
N LEU A 295 -2.41 -14.48 -8.07
CA LEU A 295 -2.63 -13.04 -7.94
C LEU A 295 -1.42 -12.22 -8.42
N ALA A 296 -1.66 -10.98 -8.80
CA ALA A 296 -0.57 -10.03 -9.03
C ALA A 296 0.05 -9.57 -7.69
N PRO A 297 1.38 -9.43 -7.60
CA PRO A 297 2.36 -9.63 -8.68
C PRO A 297 2.95 -11.05 -8.76
N TYR A 298 2.53 -11.99 -7.90
CA TYR A 298 3.08 -13.36 -7.88
C TYR A 298 3.00 -14.08 -9.23
N HIS A 299 1.86 -13.99 -9.93
CA HIS A 299 1.62 -14.78 -11.15
C HIS A 299 2.65 -14.54 -12.25
N GLU A 300 3.31 -13.38 -12.27
CA GLU A 300 4.36 -13.08 -13.24
C GLU A 300 5.63 -13.90 -12.99
N ARG A 301 5.84 -14.32 -11.73
CA ARG A 301 7.07 -14.93 -11.24
C ARG A 301 6.99 -16.44 -11.10
N PHE A 302 5.81 -17.02 -11.22
CA PHE A 302 5.58 -18.45 -11.09
C PHE A 302 5.01 -19.06 -12.36
N ILE A 303 5.51 -20.24 -12.72
CA ILE A 303 4.82 -21.15 -13.63
C ILE A 303 3.96 -22.05 -12.76
N ILE A 304 2.64 -22.01 -12.98
CA ILE A 304 1.68 -22.90 -12.32
C ILE A 304 1.12 -23.87 -13.36
N ASP A 305 1.29 -25.17 -13.16
CA ASP A 305 0.89 -26.22 -14.12
C ASP A 305 0.48 -27.51 -13.38
N GLU A 306 -0.34 -28.35 -14.02
CA GLU A 306 -0.72 -29.67 -13.49
C GLU A 306 0.48 -30.64 -13.45
N LYS A 307 1.50 -30.41 -14.27
CA LYS A 307 2.73 -31.20 -14.32
C LYS A 307 3.91 -30.41 -13.75
N PRO A 308 4.86 -31.06 -13.06
CA PRO A 308 6.06 -30.38 -12.57
C PRO A 308 6.91 -29.88 -13.75
N VAL A 309 7.11 -28.56 -13.83
CA VAL A 309 7.97 -27.91 -14.83
C VAL A 309 9.28 -27.48 -14.19
N ALA A 310 10.36 -28.23 -14.41
CA ALA A 310 11.70 -27.81 -13.98
C ALA A 310 12.36 -26.90 -15.02
N LEU A 311 13.09 -25.89 -14.55
CA LEU A 311 13.88 -24.99 -15.40
C LEU A 311 15.35 -25.34 -15.29
N THR A 312 16.03 -25.43 -16.43
CA THR A 312 17.49 -25.55 -16.48
C THR A 312 18.12 -24.16 -16.64
N VAL A 313 19.43 -24.05 -16.39
CA VAL A 313 20.17 -22.78 -16.53
C VAL A 313 20.19 -22.23 -17.96
N GLN A 314 19.80 -23.02 -18.96
CA GLN A 314 19.65 -22.58 -20.35
C GLN A 314 18.21 -22.16 -20.71
N ASP A 315 17.24 -22.38 -19.82
CA ASP A 315 15.85 -21.98 -20.05
C ASP A 315 15.73 -20.46 -19.96
N SER A 316 15.19 -19.82 -20.99
CA SER A 316 15.06 -18.36 -21.05
C SER A 316 14.11 -17.79 -20.00
N ARG A 317 13.27 -18.63 -19.38
CA ARG A 317 12.40 -18.24 -18.26
C ARG A 317 13.14 -18.23 -16.92
N MET A 318 14.34 -18.80 -16.84
CA MET A 318 15.16 -18.78 -15.64
C MET A 318 15.89 -17.43 -15.55
N LEU A 319 15.35 -16.52 -14.76
CA LEU A 319 15.89 -15.18 -14.57
C LEU A 319 16.87 -15.19 -13.41
N ALA A 320 18.16 -15.05 -13.71
CA ALA A 320 19.22 -14.80 -12.75
C ALA A 320 19.89 -13.47 -13.09
N VAL A 321 20.27 -12.71 -12.07
CA VAL A 321 20.97 -11.42 -12.25
C VAL A 321 22.14 -11.41 -11.29
N TYR A 322 23.34 -11.51 -11.87
CA TYR A 322 24.59 -11.45 -11.12
C TYR A 322 25.15 -10.03 -11.15
N PRO A 323 25.83 -9.59 -10.09
CA PRO A 323 26.49 -8.29 -10.03
C PRO A 323 27.67 -8.26 -10.99
N GLU A 324 28.10 -7.04 -11.32
CA GLU A 324 29.37 -6.84 -12.03
C GLU A 324 30.57 -7.14 -11.12
N ASP A 325 31.65 -7.60 -11.74
CA ASP A 325 32.94 -7.78 -11.08
C ASP A 325 33.67 -6.43 -10.92
N ALA A 326 33.16 -5.59 -10.01
CA ALA A 326 33.71 -4.28 -9.65
C ALA A 326 34.15 -4.23 -8.17
N PRO A 327 34.70 -3.12 -7.65
CA PRO A 327 34.81 -2.91 -6.20
C PRO A 327 33.44 -2.61 -5.56
N CYS A 328 33.17 -3.13 -4.36
CA CYS A 328 32.02 -2.68 -3.55
C CYS A 328 32.35 -1.33 -2.90
N LEU A 329 31.54 -0.31 -3.14
CA LEU A 329 31.64 0.99 -2.46
C LEU A 329 30.39 1.22 -1.61
N TRP A 330 30.54 1.82 -0.44
CA TRP A 330 29.41 2.23 0.38
C TRP A 330 29.10 3.72 0.16
N GLU A 331 27.83 4.01 -0.18
CA GLU A 331 27.37 5.37 -0.51
C GLU A 331 26.18 5.83 0.38
N GLY A 332 25.86 5.05 1.43
CA GLY A 332 24.76 5.34 2.36
C GLY A 332 23.40 4.77 1.96
N GLN A 333 23.36 3.82 1.03
CA GLN A 333 22.15 3.23 0.49
C GLN A 333 21.64 2.08 1.35
N PHE A 334 20.32 2.02 1.50
CA PHE A 334 19.58 0.93 2.13
C PHE A 334 18.53 0.41 1.16
N ALA A 335 18.40 -0.90 1.05
CA ALA A 335 17.31 -1.58 0.37
C ALA A 335 16.25 -2.01 1.37
N VAL A 336 14.98 -1.80 1.01
CA VAL A 336 13.82 -2.31 1.75
C VAL A 336 13.02 -3.18 0.78
N LEU A 337 12.84 -4.46 1.11
CA LEU A 337 11.91 -5.33 0.38
C LEU A 337 10.47 -4.89 0.67
N THR A 338 9.69 -4.55 -0.37
CA THR A 338 8.34 -3.97 -0.24
C THR A 338 7.21 -4.94 -0.60
N GLY A 339 7.54 -6.22 -0.69
CA GLY A 339 6.61 -7.32 -0.98
C GLY A 339 6.61 -7.73 -2.46
N PRO A 340 5.93 -8.84 -2.82
CA PRO A 340 4.96 -9.52 -1.97
C PRO A 340 5.53 -10.59 -1.04
N PHE A 341 6.78 -10.99 -1.25
CA PHE A 341 7.43 -12.02 -0.44
C PHE A 341 7.75 -11.53 0.97
N LEU A 342 7.72 -12.44 1.94
CA LEU A 342 8.16 -12.19 3.31
C LEU A 342 9.67 -12.07 3.41
N GLU A 343 10.37 -12.91 2.64
CA GLU A 343 11.82 -12.98 2.58
C GLU A 343 12.24 -13.40 1.16
N VAL A 344 13.34 -12.85 0.67
CA VAL A 344 13.94 -13.22 -0.61
C VAL A 344 15.45 -13.31 -0.50
N CYS A 345 16.03 -14.20 -1.30
CA CYS A 345 17.47 -14.28 -1.51
C CYS A 345 17.82 -13.94 -2.95
N ASP A 346 18.86 -13.13 -3.16
CA ASP A 346 19.39 -12.86 -4.49
C ASP A 346 20.46 -13.89 -4.90
N ASP A 347 21.14 -13.63 -6.02
CA ASP A 347 22.18 -14.50 -6.57
C ASP A 347 23.56 -14.33 -5.91
N ASP A 348 23.69 -13.37 -4.98
CA ASP A 348 24.90 -13.06 -4.22
C ASP A 348 24.78 -13.46 -2.73
N ASP A 349 23.78 -14.30 -2.40
CA ASP A 349 23.46 -14.78 -1.05
C ASP A 349 23.01 -13.68 -0.06
N HIS A 350 22.59 -12.50 -0.53
CA HIS A 350 21.94 -11.52 0.33
C HIS A 350 20.52 -11.98 0.67
N THR A 351 20.10 -11.79 1.93
CA THR A 351 18.74 -12.07 2.39
C THR A 351 18.03 -10.78 2.77
N TYR A 352 16.86 -10.52 2.18
CA TYR A 352 16.05 -9.34 2.47
C TYR A 352 14.72 -9.76 3.07
N ARG A 353 14.34 -9.14 4.18
CA ARG A 353 13.05 -9.34 4.82
C ARG A 353 12.12 -8.17 4.57
N CYS A 354 10.84 -8.47 4.38
CA CYS A 354 9.84 -7.46 4.02
C CYS A 354 9.74 -6.36 5.09
N GLY A 355 9.95 -5.11 4.65
CA GLY A 355 9.92 -3.91 5.48
C GLY A 355 11.17 -3.66 6.32
N GLU A 356 12.18 -4.55 6.30
CA GLU A 356 13.43 -4.36 7.03
C GLU A 356 14.48 -3.69 6.13
N PRO A 357 15.00 -2.50 6.50
CA PRO A 357 16.09 -1.88 5.76
C PRO A 357 17.39 -2.67 5.94
N VAL A 358 18.00 -3.04 4.81
CA VAL A 358 19.31 -3.68 4.75
C VAL A 358 20.28 -2.68 4.12
N GLU A 359 21.42 -2.47 4.76
CA GLU A 359 22.49 -1.65 4.20
C GLU A 359 23.07 -2.34 2.97
N ILE A 360 23.32 -1.59 1.89
CA ILE A 360 23.80 -2.16 0.64
C ILE A 360 24.96 -1.37 0.06
N CYS A 361 25.84 -2.07 -0.66
CA CYS A 361 26.89 -1.45 -1.45
C CYS A 361 26.39 -1.04 -2.85
N SER A 362 27.24 -0.31 -3.58
CA SER A 362 27.00 0.14 -4.96
C SER A 362 26.69 -1.01 -5.94
N LYS A 363 27.29 -2.20 -5.77
CA LYS A 363 27.01 -3.36 -6.63
C LYS A 363 25.58 -3.85 -6.46
N THR A 364 25.23 -4.14 -5.21
CA THR A 364 23.90 -4.62 -4.83
C THR A 364 22.86 -3.59 -5.25
N HIS A 365 23.12 -2.30 -5.03
CA HIS A 365 22.26 -1.23 -5.51
C HIS A 365 22.02 -1.30 -7.02
N ASN A 366 23.07 -1.47 -7.83
CA ASN A 366 22.92 -1.58 -9.28
C ASN A 366 22.09 -2.80 -9.70
N VAL A 367 22.27 -3.96 -9.04
CA VAL A 367 21.45 -5.16 -9.27
C VAL A 367 19.98 -4.88 -8.94
N LEU A 368 19.72 -4.28 -7.78
CA LEU A 368 18.35 -3.98 -7.32
C LEU A 368 17.66 -2.90 -8.17
N GLN A 369 18.41 -2.08 -8.92
CA GLN A 369 17.87 -1.12 -9.89
C GLN A 369 17.53 -1.73 -11.26
N THR A 370 17.88 -3.00 -11.52
CA THR A 370 17.48 -3.67 -12.76
C THR A 370 15.97 -3.87 -12.84
N THR A 371 15.42 -3.91 -14.05
CA THR A 371 13.96 -4.07 -14.28
C THR A 371 13.35 -5.27 -13.56
N SER A 372 14.15 -6.33 -13.34
CA SER A 372 13.68 -7.55 -12.67
C SER A 372 13.49 -7.37 -11.16
N TYR A 373 14.34 -6.56 -10.50
CA TYR A 373 14.33 -6.37 -9.05
C TYR A 373 13.61 -5.09 -8.62
N GLN A 374 13.71 -4.02 -9.42
CA GLN A 374 13.22 -2.68 -9.07
C GLN A 374 11.77 -2.65 -8.54
N PRO A 375 10.80 -3.44 -9.06
CA PRO A 375 9.44 -3.44 -8.53
C PRO A 375 9.31 -3.91 -7.07
N TYR A 376 10.29 -4.65 -6.54
CA TYR A 376 10.24 -5.28 -5.22
C TYR A 376 10.96 -4.49 -4.13
N PHE A 377 11.70 -3.44 -4.50
CA PHE A 377 12.57 -2.72 -3.56
C PHE A 377 12.32 -1.22 -3.55
N ALA A 378 12.28 -0.65 -2.35
CA ALA A 378 12.49 0.77 -2.14
C ALA A 378 13.95 1.00 -1.75
N ILE A 379 14.62 1.93 -2.44
CA ILE A 379 15.97 2.36 -2.08
C ILE A 379 15.89 3.67 -1.31
N ILE A 380 16.53 3.70 -0.15
CA ILE A 380 16.58 4.85 0.74
C ILE A 380 18.05 5.24 0.90
N ASN A 381 18.34 6.54 0.79
CA ASN A 381 19.67 7.05 1.07
C ASN A 381 19.68 7.78 2.42
N ARG A 382 20.55 7.33 3.33
CA ARG A 382 20.75 7.92 4.67
C ARG A 382 22.05 8.71 4.79
N SER A 383 22.92 8.73 3.78
CA SER A 383 24.09 9.60 3.81
C SER A 383 23.65 11.07 3.72
N ARG A 384 24.05 11.86 4.71
CA ARG A 384 23.76 13.30 4.78
C ARG A 384 24.79 14.15 3.99
N GLU A 385 25.94 13.56 3.68
CA GLU A 385 27.08 14.16 2.98
C GLU A 385 27.70 13.13 2.03
N GLY A 386 28.55 13.58 1.08
CA GLY A 386 29.31 12.68 0.22
C GLY A 386 30.22 11.80 1.07
N VAL A 387 30.05 10.49 0.97
CA VAL A 387 30.87 9.51 1.69
C VAL A 387 32.25 9.41 1.01
N ASP A 388 33.34 9.54 1.77
CA ASP A 388 34.68 9.18 1.29
C ASP A 388 34.71 7.66 1.04
N SER A 389 34.63 7.26 -0.23
CA SER A 389 34.36 5.88 -0.64
C SER A 389 35.63 5.02 -0.70
N GLU A 390 36.08 4.53 0.45
CA GLU A 390 37.02 3.39 0.47
C GLU A 390 36.27 2.08 0.13
N PRO A 391 36.90 1.15 -0.64
CA PRO A 391 36.30 -0.15 -0.94
C PRO A 391 35.99 -0.93 0.33
N VAL A 392 34.78 -1.46 0.41
CA VAL A 392 34.33 -2.37 1.47
C VAL A 392 34.43 -3.82 0.99
N ILE A 393 34.75 -4.74 1.89
CA ILE A 393 34.68 -6.17 1.60
C ILE A 393 33.22 -6.57 1.77
N CYS A 394 32.62 -7.15 0.72
CA CYS A 394 31.30 -7.76 0.74
C CYS A 394 31.47 -9.26 1.02
N GLY A 395 30.87 -9.80 2.08
CA GLY A 395 30.83 -11.25 2.30
C GLY A 395 29.97 -11.66 3.51
N PRO A 396 29.47 -12.92 3.55
CA PRO A 396 28.48 -13.38 4.55
C PRO A 396 28.89 -13.23 6.03
N SER A 397 30.18 -12.98 6.28
CA SER A 397 30.77 -12.85 7.62
C SER A 397 31.59 -11.58 7.83
N THR A 398 31.76 -10.73 6.81
CA THR A 398 32.63 -9.54 6.86
C THR A 398 32.12 -8.46 5.91
N GLY A 399 31.42 -7.47 6.47
CA GLY A 399 31.27 -6.13 5.91
C GLY A 399 30.18 -5.92 4.84
N CYS A 400 29.46 -4.82 5.00
CA CYS A 400 28.54 -4.13 4.09
C CYS A 400 27.19 -4.77 3.72
N CYS A 401 26.98 -6.08 3.85
CA CYS A 401 25.69 -6.71 3.55
C CYS A 401 25.28 -7.76 4.59
#